data_AF-A0A3D5VAJ9-F1
#
_entry.id   AF-A0A3D5VAJ9-F1
#
_cell.length_a   1.000
_cell.length_b   1.000
_cell.length_c   1.000
_cell.angle_alpha   90.00
_cell.angle_beta   90.00
_cell.angle_gamma   90.00
#
_symmetry.space_group_name_H-M   'P 1'
#
loop_
_entity.id
_entity.type
_entity.pdbx_description
1 polymer ?
#
loop_
_entity_poly.entity_id
_entity_poly.type
_entity_poly.pdbx_seq_one_letter_code
_entity_poly.pdbx_strand_id
1 'polypeptide(L)'
;KILDKEIKLMCTNGMKIKTNTPVGEKITLSQLSDDYDAVFLALGAQKAVPMRAKGSNLEGCLLGVDFLKEHALGNKPKLGKKVAIIGGGNTAIDCARTAVRLGSEVTLAYRRTRKEMPAEDYEVDAAEEEGVKFYFLTNPVENFGNTKGQLTKIKFEKMKLGKPDDSGRRRPEPTGKFFEEPFDTVIAAISQRPDVDFLAEKENHIDGKEIPLTRWATAQADEYTMYLGMKNIFAGGDFRRGPATAIEAIADGRKAATAIDRYLKGKIMLDPVKVFNSVKEKKLADVDPTQYEQYEKENRLQMPELAAKKRATNFKEVELGFEKEEAPKEAKRCLECGCQVNETCDLRKFATDYQVDVDLFIGAKNQHPIDDSHPYIRRDANKCIKCGRCVRICAEVQGPGVLGYIYRGFASYVAPEFGESLSLTTCEACGKCIEVCPVGALLPK
;
A
#
# COMPACT_ATOMS: atom_id res chain seq x y z
N LYS A 1 -5.67 -10.90 -17.72
CA LYS A 1 -4.61 -9.90 -17.45
C LYS A 1 -5.26 -8.62 -16.93
N ILE A 2 -5.14 -8.35 -15.63
CA ILE A 2 -5.76 -7.20 -14.95
C ILE A 2 -5.00 -5.90 -15.31
N LEU A 3 -3.67 -5.95 -15.26
CA LEU A 3 -2.80 -4.82 -15.61
C LEU A 3 -3.05 -4.25 -17.01
N ASP A 4 -3.24 -5.12 -18.01
CA ASP A 4 -3.53 -4.69 -19.39
C ASP A 4 -4.83 -3.87 -19.47
N LYS A 5 -5.84 -4.16 -18.63
CA LYS A 5 -7.10 -3.41 -18.60
C LYS A 5 -6.87 -2.01 -18.02
N GLU A 6 -6.10 -1.90 -16.94
CA GLU A 6 -5.71 -0.62 -16.33
C GLU A 6 -4.91 0.25 -17.31
N ILE A 7 -3.89 -0.33 -17.95
CA ILE A 7 -3.07 0.36 -18.95
C ILE A 7 -3.94 0.84 -20.12
N LYS A 8 -4.84 -0.02 -20.62
CA LYS A 8 -5.75 0.34 -21.71
C LYS A 8 -6.67 1.50 -21.34
N LEU A 9 -7.20 1.53 -20.12
CA LEU A 9 -8.04 2.62 -19.63
C LEU A 9 -7.26 3.95 -19.65
N MET A 10 -6.03 3.96 -19.12
CA MET A 10 -5.18 5.14 -19.12
C MET A 10 -4.83 5.63 -20.54
N CYS A 11 -4.48 4.70 -21.44
CA CYS A 11 -4.19 5.04 -22.83
C CYS A 11 -5.42 5.60 -23.57
N THR A 12 -6.62 5.09 -23.27
CA THR A 12 -7.88 5.60 -23.84
C THR A 12 -8.15 7.05 -23.41
N ASN A 13 -7.69 7.44 -22.22
CA ASN A 13 -7.77 8.81 -21.70
C ASN A 13 -6.63 9.72 -22.17
N GLY A 14 -5.86 9.31 -23.20
CA GLY A 14 -4.85 10.15 -23.85
C GLY A 14 -3.40 9.92 -23.41
N MET A 15 -3.15 9.01 -22.47
CA MET A 15 -1.78 8.63 -22.10
C MET A 15 -1.08 7.93 -23.27
N LYS A 16 0.15 8.36 -23.60
CA LYS A 16 0.98 7.73 -24.64
C LYS A 16 2.14 6.98 -23.99
N ILE A 17 2.31 5.70 -24.33
CA ILE A 17 3.42 4.87 -23.86
C ILE A 17 4.38 4.63 -25.02
N LYS A 18 5.66 4.98 -24.82
CA LYS A 18 6.75 4.64 -25.75
C LYS A 18 7.61 3.54 -25.12
N THR A 19 7.43 2.29 -25.55
CA THR A 19 8.24 1.16 -25.10
C THR A 19 9.57 1.11 -25.87
N ASN A 20 10.51 0.25 -25.42
CA ASN A 20 11.82 0.07 -26.06
C ASN A 20 12.62 1.39 -26.23
N THR A 21 12.42 2.34 -25.31
CA THR A 21 13.04 3.68 -25.34
C THR A 21 13.81 3.90 -24.04
N PRO A 22 14.96 3.23 -23.83
CA PRO A 22 15.79 3.45 -22.65
C PRO A 22 16.32 4.89 -22.62
N VAL A 23 16.12 5.57 -21.49
CA VAL A 23 16.71 6.89 -21.19
C VAL A 23 18.19 6.70 -20.90
N GLY A 24 19.04 7.60 -21.40
CA GLY A 24 20.49 7.49 -21.39
C GLY A 24 21.07 6.89 -22.67
N GLU A 25 20.30 6.06 -23.39
CA GLU A 25 20.76 5.45 -24.65
C GLU A 25 20.05 6.04 -25.88
N LYS A 26 18.71 6.06 -25.89
CA LYS A 26 17.93 6.54 -27.05
C LYS A 26 17.47 7.98 -26.93
N ILE A 27 17.30 8.45 -25.71
CA ILE A 27 16.90 9.81 -25.36
C ILE A 27 17.65 10.21 -24.09
N THR A 28 18.00 11.48 -23.96
CA THR A 28 18.71 11.97 -22.77
C THR A 28 17.74 12.63 -21.78
N LEU A 29 18.14 12.69 -20.52
CA LEU A 29 17.36 13.38 -19.49
C LEU A 29 17.27 14.89 -19.77
N SER A 30 18.35 15.50 -20.27
CA SER A 30 18.36 16.92 -20.65
C SER A 30 17.37 17.21 -21.77
N GLN A 31 17.34 16.36 -22.79
CA GLN A 31 16.37 16.46 -23.87
C GLN A 31 14.93 16.37 -23.34
N LEU A 32 14.64 15.40 -22.47
CA LEU A 32 13.30 15.28 -21.86
C LEU A 32 12.92 16.54 -21.07
N SER A 33 13.88 17.14 -20.38
CA SER A 33 13.67 18.37 -19.62
C SER A 33 13.40 19.59 -20.50
N ASP A 34 14.00 19.64 -21.68
CA ASP A 34 13.82 20.72 -22.67
C ASP A 34 12.52 20.55 -23.48
N ASP A 35 12.19 19.32 -23.86
CA ASP A 35 11.06 18.99 -24.74
C ASP A 35 9.71 18.97 -24.01
N TYR A 36 9.70 18.91 -22.68
CA TYR A 36 8.48 18.78 -21.86
C TYR A 36 8.46 19.82 -20.73
N ASP A 37 7.26 20.29 -20.36
CA ASP A 37 7.11 21.29 -19.29
C ASP A 37 7.45 20.73 -17.89
N ALA A 38 7.28 19.42 -17.69
CA ALA A 38 7.66 18.72 -16.45
C ALA A 38 8.03 17.26 -16.72
N VAL A 39 9.01 16.73 -15.96
CA VAL A 39 9.49 15.35 -16.07
C VAL A 39 9.41 14.67 -14.70
N PHE A 40 8.75 13.50 -14.65
CA PHE A 40 8.70 12.66 -13.46
C PHE A 40 9.50 11.36 -13.67
N LEU A 41 10.52 11.16 -12.85
CA LEU A 41 11.39 9.99 -12.88
C LEU A 41 10.81 8.88 -11.99
N ALA A 42 10.17 7.92 -12.63
CA ALA A 42 9.64 6.70 -12.02
C ALA A 42 10.50 5.48 -12.38
N LEU A 43 11.82 5.57 -12.20
CA LEU A 43 12.78 4.56 -12.67
C LEU A 43 12.62 3.20 -11.97
N GLY A 44 12.09 3.19 -10.75
CA GLY A 44 12.01 2.00 -9.93
C GLY A 44 13.36 1.60 -9.32
N ALA A 45 13.42 0.37 -8.81
CA ALA A 45 14.63 -0.24 -8.27
C ALA A 45 14.91 -1.61 -8.91
N GLN A 46 15.04 -1.68 -10.24
CA GLN A 46 15.08 -2.94 -10.99
C GLN A 46 16.38 -3.76 -10.91
N LYS A 47 17.50 -3.17 -10.48
CA LYS A 47 18.82 -3.83 -10.52
C LYS A 47 18.98 -4.70 -9.28
N ALA A 48 19.08 -6.01 -9.46
CA ALA A 48 19.30 -6.92 -8.33
C ALA A 48 20.66 -6.65 -7.65
N VAL A 49 20.69 -6.81 -6.33
CA VAL A 49 21.92 -6.73 -5.54
C VAL A 49 22.54 -8.13 -5.43
N PRO A 50 23.79 -8.32 -5.91
CA PRO A 50 24.44 -9.61 -5.84
C PRO A 50 24.78 -9.99 -4.39
N MET A 51 24.87 -11.30 -4.16
CA MET A 51 25.38 -11.84 -2.90
C MET A 51 26.89 -11.55 -2.79
N ARG A 52 27.36 -11.27 -1.56
CA ARG A 52 28.78 -10.98 -1.27
C ARG A 52 29.61 -12.24 -0.99
N ALA A 53 29.03 -13.42 -1.09
CA ALA A 53 29.72 -14.67 -0.84
C ALA A 53 30.75 -14.95 -1.94
N LYS A 54 31.87 -15.58 -1.58
CA LYS A 54 32.86 -16.04 -2.56
C LYS A 54 32.21 -17.06 -3.52
N GLY A 55 32.59 -17.06 -4.79
CA GLY A 55 32.00 -17.96 -5.80
C GLY A 55 30.59 -17.57 -6.26
N SER A 56 30.14 -16.33 -6.04
CA SER A 56 28.81 -15.87 -6.51
C SER A 56 28.71 -15.70 -8.05
N ASN A 57 29.80 -15.91 -8.77
CA ASN A 57 29.89 -15.88 -10.24
C ASN A 57 29.86 -17.27 -10.90
N LEU A 58 29.73 -18.35 -10.12
CA LEU A 58 29.62 -19.72 -10.64
C LEU A 58 28.33 -19.90 -11.44
N GLU A 59 28.34 -20.85 -12.40
CA GLU A 59 27.11 -21.28 -13.06
C GLU A 59 26.17 -21.90 -12.01
N GLY A 60 24.90 -21.48 -12.01
CA GLY A 60 23.93 -21.83 -10.97
C GLY A 60 23.76 -20.76 -9.87
N CYS A 61 24.59 -19.72 -9.85
CA CYS A 61 24.37 -18.52 -9.03
C CYS A 61 23.51 -17.50 -9.80
N LEU A 62 22.26 -17.31 -9.39
CA LEU A 62 21.28 -16.44 -10.02
C LEU A 62 20.92 -15.25 -9.12
N LEU A 63 20.37 -14.21 -9.73
CA LEU A 63 19.78 -13.07 -9.03
C LEU A 63 18.25 -13.19 -9.06
N GLY A 64 17.59 -12.90 -7.94
CA GLY A 64 16.16 -13.17 -7.76
C GLY A 64 15.27 -12.42 -8.75
N VAL A 65 15.51 -11.13 -8.95
CA VAL A 65 14.74 -10.31 -9.89
C VAL A 65 14.91 -10.81 -11.33
N ASP A 66 16.14 -11.16 -11.72
CA ASP A 66 16.43 -11.65 -13.06
C ASP A 66 15.79 -13.03 -13.29
N PHE A 67 15.83 -13.91 -12.28
CA PHE A 67 15.13 -15.19 -12.31
C PHE A 67 13.62 -15.03 -12.52
N LEU A 68 12.97 -14.16 -11.74
CA LEU A 68 11.55 -13.89 -11.87
C LEU A 68 11.20 -13.23 -13.21
N LYS A 69 12.04 -12.31 -13.68
CA LYS A 69 11.89 -11.63 -14.98
C LYS A 69 11.95 -12.63 -16.13
N GLU A 70 12.96 -13.50 -16.16
CA GLU A 70 13.10 -14.54 -17.18
C GLU A 70 11.85 -15.43 -17.23
N HIS A 71 11.38 -15.88 -16.06
CA HIS A 71 10.15 -16.66 -15.96
C HIS A 71 8.91 -15.90 -16.48
N ALA A 72 8.74 -14.64 -16.07
CA ALA A 72 7.62 -13.80 -16.47
C ALA A 72 7.60 -13.49 -17.99
N LEU A 73 8.77 -13.47 -18.64
CA LEU A 73 8.92 -13.33 -20.09
C LEU A 73 8.64 -14.64 -20.85
N GLY A 74 8.33 -15.73 -20.15
CA GLY A 74 8.05 -17.04 -20.73
C GLY A 74 9.29 -17.90 -20.97
N ASN A 75 10.46 -17.46 -20.56
CA ASN A 75 11.66 -18.28 -20.58
C ASN A 75 11.59 -19.32 -19.46
N LYS A 76 12.34 -20.41 -19.62
CA LYS A 76 12.51 -21.44 -18.58
C LYS A 76 13.88 -21.24 -17.93
N PRO A 77 13.97 -20.60 -16.75
CA PRO A 77 15.24 -20.47 -16.05
C PRO A 77 15.83 -21.86 -15.78
N LYS A 78 17.15 -22.01 -15.98
CA LYS A 78 17.85 -23.26 -15.67
C LYS A 78 18.00 -23.39 -14.16
N LEU A 79 17.15 -24.22 -13.55
CA LEU A 79 17.24 -24.59 -12.15
C LEU A 79 17.76 -26.03 -12.04
N GLY A 80 18.58 -26.28 -11.03
CA GLY A 80 18.91 -27.64 -10.60
C GLY A 80 17.84 -28.25 -9.70
N LYS A 81 18.13 -29.44 -9.16
CA LYS A 81 17.19 -30.19 -8.33
C LYS A 81 17.07 -29.56 -6.94
N LYS A 82 18.19 -29.15 -6.33
CA LYS A 82 18.24 -28.46 -5.03
C LYS A 82 18.56 -26.98 -5.21
N VAL A 83 17.64 -26.13 -4.80
CA VAL A 83 17.74 -24.67 -4.93
C VAL A 83 17.78 -24.00 -3.56
N ALA A 84 18.81 -23.19 -3.33
CA ALA A 84 18.89 -22.31 -2.16
C ALA A 84 18.39 -20.90 -2.53
N ILE A 85 17.47 -20.33 -1.76
CA ILE A 85 17.04 -18.93 -1.90
C ILE A 85 17.64 -18.13 -0.74
N ILE A 86 18.33 -17.04 -1.04
CA ILE A 86 18.97 -16.19 -0.02
C ILE A 86 18.20 -14.89 0.13
N GLY A 87 17.49 -14.73 1.24
CA GLY A 87 16.66 -13.55 1.48
C GLY A 87 15.55 -13.84 2.48
N GLY A 88 14.66 -12.86 2.70
CA GLY A 88 13.50 -13.04 3.58
C GLY A 88 12.35 -12.07 3.33
N GLY A 89 12.42 -11.26 2.26
CA GLY A 89 11.31 -10.42 1.82
C GLY A 89 10.48 -11.08 0.73
N ASN A 90 9.45 -10.39 0.25
CA ASN A 90 8.51 -10.92 -0.75
C ASN A 90 9.21 -11.48 -2.00
N THR A 91 10.23 -10.79 -2.53
CA THR A 91 11.03 -11.32 -3.66
C THR A 91 11.64 -12.70 -3.38
N ALA A 92 12.07 -12.97 -2.14
CA ALA A 92 12.61 -14.28 -1.77
C ALA A 92 11.52 -15.36 -1.72
N ILE A 93 10.33 -15.00 -1.22
CA ILE A 93 9.17 -15.89 -1.21
C ILE A 93 8.69 -16.18 -2.63
N ASP A 94 8.59 -15.16 -3.49
CA ASP A 94 8.24 -15.31 -4.91
C ASP A 94 9.24 -16.23 -5.64
N CYS A 95 10.55 -16.02 -5.41
CA CYS A 95 11.58 -16.90 -5.97
C CYS A 95 11.42 -18.34 -5.47
N ALA A 96 11.14 -18.53 -4.18
CA ALA A 96 11.00 -19.85 -3.58
C ALA A 96 9.78 -20.60 -4.14
N ARG A 97 8.60 -19.99 -4.12
CA ARG A 97 7.35 -20.56 -4.64
C ARG A 97 7.45 -20.84 -6.14
N THR A 98 8.05 -19.92 -6.90
CA THR A 98 8.29 -20.14 -8.34
C THR A 98 9.22 -21.33 -8.58
N ALA A 99 10.32 -21.45 -7.83
CA ALA A 99 11.24 -22.59 -7.96
C ALA A 99 10.59 -23.93 -7.58
N VAL A 100 9.76 -23.96 -6.53
CA VAL A 100 8.95 -25.15 -6.18
C VAL A 100 8.05 -25.55 -7.34
N ARG A 101 7.32 -24.59 -7.92
CA ARG A 101 6.39 -24.81 -9.04
C ARG A 101 7.08 -25.27 -10.33
N LEU A 102 8.37 -24.95 -10.47
CA LEU A 102 9.23 -25.44 -11.55
C LEU A 102 9.83 -26.83 -11.26
N GLY A 103 9.54 -27.42 -10.09
CA GLY A 103 9.90 -28.80 -9.74
C GLY A 103 11.15 -28.96 -8.88
N SER A 104 11.70 -27.88 -8.32
CA SER A 104 12.90 -27.94 -7.47
C SER A 104 12.56 -28.20 -5.99
N GLU A 105 13.48 -28.85 -5.28
CA GLU A 105 13.53 -28.89 -3.82
C GLU A 105 14.13 -27.57 -3.31
N VAL A 106 13.35 -26.78 -2.58
CA VAL A 106 13.74 -25.41 -2.22
C VAL A 106 14.02 -25.26 -0.73
N THR A 107 15.16 -24.65 -0.42
CA THR A 107 15.50 -24.18 0.93
C THR A 107 15.72 -22.67 0.91
N LEU A 108 14.96 -21.92 1.69
CA LEU A 108 15.13 -20.48 1.88
C LEU A 108 15.99 -20.24 3.13
N ALA A 109 17.15 -19.61 2.95
CA ALA A 109 18.06 -19.23 4.01
C ALA A 109 17.92 -17.73 4.34
N TYR A 110 17.63 -17.46 5.60
CA TYR A 110 17.47 -16.10 6.12
C TYR A 110 18.36 -15.88 7.35
N ARG A 111 19.09 -14.76 7.32
CA ARG A 111 20.09 -14.44 8.37
C ARG A 111 19.48 -14.05 9.72
N ARG A 112 18.17 -13.82 9.82
CA ARG A 112 17.44 -13.54 11.08
C ARG A 112 16.41 -14.63 11.35
N THR A 113 15.51 -14.40 12.30
CA THR A 113 14.42 -15.33 12.60
C THR A 113 13.17 -14.98 11.80
N ARG A 114 12.17 -15.87 11.82
CA ARG A 114 10.86 -15.64 11.21
C ARG A 114 10.25 -14.29 11.62
N LYS A 115 10.35 -13.92 12.90
CA LYS A 115 9.80 -12.68 13.46
C LYS A 115 10.37 -11.40 12.81
N GLU A 116 11.59 -11.45 12.27
CA GLU A 116 12.20 -10.30 11.60
C GLU A 116 12.05 -10.33 10.07
N MET A 117 11.39 -11.36 9.51
CA MET A 117 11.15 -11.44 8.07
C MET A 117 10.29 -10.25 7.62
N PRO A 118 10.72 -9.52 6.58
CA PRO A 118 9.91 -8.45 6.00
C PRO A 118 8.83 -8.94 5.03
N ALA A 119 8.79 -10.23 4.68
CA ALA A 119 7.70 -10.79 3.89
C ALA A 119 6.41 -10.86 4.72
N GLU A 120 5.26 -10.78 4.06
CA GLU A 120 3.97 -10.92 4.72
C GLU A 120 3.81 -12.32 5.32
N ASP A 121 3.31 -12.43 6.55
CA ASP A 121 3.27 -13.70 7.29
C ASP A 121 2.50 -14.80 6.54
N TYR A 122 1.38 -14.44 5.90
CA TYR A 122 0.55 -15.37 5.12
C TYR A 122 1.27 -15.91 3.87
N GLU A 123 2.14 -15.11 3.25
CA GLU A 123 2.98 -15.54 2.12
C GLU A 123 4.06 -16.53 2.56
N VAL A 124 4.60 -16.33 3.76
CA VAL A 124 5.55 -17.27 4.37
C VAL A 124 4.87 -18.60 4.69
N ASP A 125 3.68 -18.57 5.29
CA ASP A 125 2.88 -19.77 5.57
C ASP A 125 2.55 -20.53 4.27
N ALA A 126 2.09 -19.82 3.22
CA ALA A 126 1.79 -20.44 1.94
C ALA A 126 3.04 -21.08 1.29
N ALA A 127 4.22 -20.48 1.45
CA ALA A 127 5.47 -21.06 0.97
C ALA A 127 5.85 -22.35 1.74
N GLU A 128 5.68 -22.36 3.06
CA GLU A 128 5.86 -23.57 3.89
C GLU A 128 4.90 -24.69 3.45
N GLU A 129 3.62 -24.37 3.22
CA GLU A 129 2.61 -25.33 2.73
C GLU A 129 2.92 -25.89 1.33
N GLU A 130 3.51 -25.08 0.45
CA GLU A 130 3.99 -25.52 -0.88
C GLU A 130 5.25 -26.39 -0.79
N GLY A 131 5.90 -26.49 0.39
CA GLY A 131 7.03 -27.38 0.66
C GLY A 131 8.40 -26.70 0.74
N VAL A 132 8.45 -25.37 0.84
CA VAL A 132 9.69 -24.63 1.06
C VAL A 132 10.24 -24.92 2.46
N LYS A 133 11.54 -25.28 2.54
CA LYS A 133 12.24 -25.45 3.83
C LYS A 133 12.87 -24.13 4.26
N PHE A 134 12.82 -23.81 5.55
CA PHE A 134 13.36 -22.55 6.07
C PHE A 134 14.58 -22.75 6.96
N TYR A 135 15.69 -22.09 6.59
CA TYR A 135 16.90 -21.98 7.38
C TYR A 135 17.01 -20.58 7.97
N PHE A 136 16.48 -20.43 9.18
CA PHE A 136 16.67 -19.21 9.96
C PHE A 136 18.06 -19.11 10.56
N LEU A 137 18.43 -17.89 10.95
CA LEU A 137 19.74 -17.58 11.52
C LEU A 137 20.88 -18.21 10.71
N THR A 138 20.79 -18.09 9.39
CA THR A 138 21.71 -18.75 8.47
C THR A 138 22.09 -17.77 7.37
N ASN A 139 23.40 -17.59 7.14
CA ASN A 139 23.91 -16.68 6.12
C ASN A 139 24.95 -17.39 5.24
N PRO A 140 24.87 -17.31 3.90
CA PRO A 140 25.86 -17.90 3.01
C PRO A 140 27.19 -17.12 3.08
N VAL A 141 28.30 -17.86 3.04
CA VAL A 141 29.67 -17.33 3.16
C VAL A 141 30.47 -17.60 1.89
N GLU A 142 30.35 -18.81 1.33
CA GLU A 142 31.12 -19.24 0.18
C GLU A 142 30.36 -20.31 -0.62
N ASN A 143 30.38 -20.16 -1.94
CA ASN A 143 29.82 -21.08 -2.91
C ASN A 143 30.97 -21.87 -3.54
N PHE A 144 30.84 -23.20 -3.58
CA PHE A 144 31.84 -24.08 -4.16
C PHE A 144 31.38 -24.65 -5.49
N GLY A 145 32.26 -24.56 -6.48
CA GLY A 145 32.03 -25.07 -7.82
C GLY A 145 32.81 -26.35 -8.12
N ASN A 146 32.33 -27.13 -9.10
CA ASN A 146 33.11 -28.22 -9.70
C ASN A 146 34.16 -27.68 -10.68
N THR A 147 34.92 -28.59 -11.31
CA THR A 147 35.95 -28.25 -12.32
C THR A 147 35.40 -27.56 -13.57
N LYS A 148 34.08 -27.64 -13.82
CA LYS A 148 33.40 -26.95 -14.92
C LYS A 148 32.84 -25.58 -14.51
N GLY A 149 33.08 -25.14 -13.27
CA GLY A 149 32.58 -23.86 -12.76
C GLY A 149 31.12 -23.86 -12.32
N GLN A 150 30.51 -25.03 -12.12
CA GLN A 150 29.11 -25.17 -11.72
C GLN A 150 28.97 -25.32 -10.21
N LEU A 151 28.00 -24.63 -9.61
CA LEU A 151 27.70 -24.73 -8.19
C LEU A 151 27.42 -26.19 -7.78
N THR A 152 27.98 -26.59 -6.65
CA THR A 152 27.77 -27.94 -6.08
C THR A 152 27.42 -27.92 -4.61
N LYS A 153 27.87 -26.91 -3.88
CA LYS A 153 27.76 -26.83 -2.41
C LYS A 153 27.86 -25.39 -1.95
N ILE A 154 27.15 -25.07 -0.87
CA ILE A 154 27.20 -23.75 -0.24
C ILE A 154 27.66 -23.94 1.21
N LYS A 155 28.61 -23.11 1.64
CA LYS A 155 28.99 -22.94 3.04
C LYS A 155 28.15 -21.85 3.68
N PHE A 156 27.46 -22.22 4.75
CA PHE A 156 26.68 -21.31 5.56
C PHE A 156 27.32 -21.10 6.92
N GLU A 157 27.10 -19.93 7.47
CA GLU A 157 27.38 -19.60 8.86
C GLU A 157 26.07 -19.47 9.65
N LYS A 158 26.06 -20.04 10.86
CA LYS A 158 24.97 -19.81 11.81
C LYS A 158 25.09 -18.43 12.42
N MET A 159 23.96 -17.75 12.53
CA MET A 159 23.83 -16.40 13.07
C MET A 159 23.19 -16.46 14.46
N LYS A 160 23.33 -15.37 15.21
CA LYS A 160 22.55 -15.09 16.42
C LYS A 160 21.97 -13.67 16.34
N LEU A 161 20.91 -13.38 17.08
CA LEU A 161 20.35 -12.04 17.13
C LEU A 161 21.07 -11.17 18.17
N GLY A 162 21.64 -10.07 17.71
CA GLY A 162 22.18 -8.98 18.54
C GLY A 162 21.11 -7.95 18.93
N LYS A 163 21.56 -6.71 19.11
CA LYS A 163 20.68 -5.55 19.40
C LYS A 163 19.88 -5.13 18.15
N PRO A 164 18.71 -4.48 18.32
CA PRO A 164 17.98 -3.86 17.21
C PRO A 164 18.85 -2.94 16.35
N ASP A 165 18.61 -2.94 15.03
CA ASP A 165 19.11 -1.95 14.09
C ASP A 165 18.18 -0.74 13.98
N ASP A 166 18.55 0.19 13.11
CA ASP A 166 17.85 1.45 12.86
C ASP A 166 16.44 1.23 12.27
N SER A 167 16.15 0.02 11.73
CA SER A 167 14.81 -0.39 11.31
C SER A 167 14.01 -1.06 12.44
N GLY A 168 14.56 -1.12 13.66
CA GLY A 168 13.96 -1.79 14.82
C GLY A 168 14.15 -3.30 14.86
N ARG A 169 14.73 -3.91 13.81
CA ARG A 169 14.90 -5.37 13.70
C ARG A 169 16.24 -5.79 14.32
N ARG A 170 16.27 -6.92 15.02
CA ARG A 170 17.52 -7.40 15.64
C ARG A 170 18.59 -7.69 14.60
N ARG A 171 19.80 -7.15 14.81
CA ARG A 171 20.95 -7.35 13.92
C ARG A 171 21.39 -8.81 13.95
N PRO A 172 21.67 -9.44 12.81
CA PRO A 172 22.26 -10.77 12.78
C PRO A 172 23.77 -10.66 13.02
N GLU A 173 24.29 -11.45 13.95
CA GLU A 173 25.71 -11.52 14.30
C GLU A 173 26.27 -12.91 13.98
N PRO A 174 27.47 -13.02 13.38
CA PRO A 174 28.12 -14.29 13.10
C PRO A 174 28.42 -15.06 14.40
N THR A 175 28.31 -16.39 14.36
CA THR A 175 28.65 -17.25 15.51
C THR A 175 29.98 -17.97 15.35
N GLY A 176 30.59 -17.94 14.16
CA GLY A 176 31.77 -18.75 13.81
C GLY A 176 31.47 -20.24 13.61
N LYS A 177 30.20 -20.67 13.73
CA LYS A 177 29.79 -22.06 13.46
C LYS A 177 29.35 -22.18 12.00
N PHE A 178 30.04 -23.04 11.25
CA PHE A 178 29.78 -23.27 9.84
C PHE A 178 29.22 -24.66 9.57
N PHE A 179 28.45 -24.77 8.49
CA PHE A 179 28.05 -26.05 7.91
C PHE A 179 27.95 -25.90 6.41
N GLU A 180 28.00 -27.02 5.70
CA GLU A 180 27.96 -27.05 4.24
C GLU A 180 26.88 -28.01 3.78
N GLU A 181 26.19 -27.66 2.69
CA GLU A 181 25.13 -28.49 2.14
C GLU A 181 25.14 -28.42 0.59
N PRO A 182 24.89 -29.56 -0.09
CA PRO A 182 24.85 -29.58 -1.55
C PRO A 182 23.64 -28.84 -2.10
N PHE A 183 23.90 -27.92 -3.04
CA PHE A 183 22.91 -27.18 -3.81
C PHE A 183 23.40 -27.06 -5.25
N ASP A 184 22.47 -27.21 -6.19
CA ASP A 184 22.74 -27.09 -7.63
C ASP A 184 22.52 -25.65 -8.13
N THR A 185 21.71 -24.87 -7.39
CA THR A 185 21.40 -23.48 -7.73
C THR A 185 21.27 -22.66 -6.45
N VAL A 186 21.74 -21.41 -6.49
CA VAL A 186 21.51 -20.41 -5.44
C VAL A 186 20.93 -19.15 -6.08
N ILE A 187 19.84 -18.63 -5.51
CA ILE A 187 19.18 -17.42 -5.98
C ILE A 187 19.31 -16.33 -4.91
N ALA A 188 20.02 -15.26 -5.23
CA ALA A 188 20.18 -14.12 -4.33
C ALA A 188 18.97 -13.17 -4.45
N ALA A 189 18.10 -13.17 -3.44
CA ALA A 189 16.93 -12.30 -3.32
C ALA A 189 17.08 -11.36 -2.11
N ILE A 190 18.22 -10.66 -2.06
CA ILE A 190 18.66 -9.89 -0.88
C ILE A 190 18.11 -8.47 -0.89
N SER A 191 18.16 -7.80 -2.04
CA SER A 191 17.68 -6.43 -2.25
C SER A 191 17.70 -6.10 -3.75
N GLN A 192 17.18 -4.93 -4.08
CA GLN A 192 17.25 -4.32 -5.40
C GLN A 192 17.71 -2.86 -5.25
N ARG A 193 18.21 -2.26 -6.33
CA ARG A 193 18.61 -0.85 -6.39
C ARG A 193 18.21 -0.22 -7.73
N PRO A 194 18.05 1.11 -7.80
CA PRO A 194 17.87 1.80 -9.07
C PRO A 194 19.06 1.59 -10.01
N ASP A 195 18.78 1.52 -11.31
CA ASP A 195 19.79 1.56 -12.35
C ASP A 195 19.97 3.00 -12.82
N VAL A 196 21.08 3.62 -12.44
CA VAL A 196 21.31 5.06 -12.53
C VAL A 196 22.63 5.42 -13.19
N ASP A 197 23.36 4.44 -13.69
CA ASP A 197 24.72 4.63 -14.20
C ASP A 197 24.73 5.68 -15.35
N PHE A 198 23.66 5.72 -16.15
CA PHE A 198 23.46 6.72 -17.21
C PHE A 198 23.35 8.18 -16.71
N LEU A 199 22.94 8.41 -15.46
CA LEU A 199 22.81 9.76 -14.89
C LEU A 199 24.15 10.45 -14.66
N ALA A 200 25.26 9.69 -14.66
CA ALA A 200 26.60 10.23 -14.54
C ALA A 200 27.09 10.88 -15.86
N GLU A 201 26.50 10.53 -17.00
CA GLU A 201 26.86 11.06 -18.32
C GLU A 201 26.41 12.52 -18.46
N LYS A 202 27.28 13.38 -19.02
CA LYS A 202 27.07 14.84 -19.07
C LYS A 202 25.81 15.22 -19.84
N GLU A 203 25.45 14.43 -20.83
CA GLU A 203 24.27 14.61 -21.67
C GLU A 203 22.96 14.42 -20.87
N ASN A 204 23.03 13.77 -19.70
CA ASN A 204 21.92 13.57 -18.77
C ASN A 204 21.94 14.56 -17.59
N HIS A 205 22.87 15.52 -17.56
CA HIS A 205 22.95 16.55 -16.52
C HIS A 205 21.96 17.70 -16.80
N ILE A 206 21.22 18.10 -15.78
CA ILE A 206 20.28 19.22 -15.87
C ILE A 206 20.99 20.50 -15.45
N ASP A 207 21.06 21.47 -16.35
CA ASP A 207 21.82 22.72 -16.18
C ASP A 207 23.27 22.48 -15.73
N GLY A 208 23.90 21.44 -16.28
CA GLY A 208 25.27 21.02 -15.95
C GLY A 208 25.44 20.40 -14.57
N LYS A 209 24.35 19.98 -13.91
CA LYS A 209 24.36 19.31 -12.60
C LYS A 209 23.82 17.89 -12.69
N GLU A 210 24.45 16.99 -11.95
CA GLU A 210 23.97 15.63 -11.75
C GLU A 210 22.70 15.59 -10.90
N ILE A 211 21.89 14.56 -11.13
CA ILE A 211 20.74 14.26 -10.27
C ILE A 211 21.23 13.93 -8.86
N PRO A 212 20.68 14.55 -7.81
CA PRO A 212 21.12 14.29 -6.45
C PRO A 212 20.67 12.89 -6.02
N LEU A 213 21.64 12.00 -5.78
CA LEU A 213 21.41 10.62 -5.36
C LEU A 213 21.93 10.36 -3.94
N THR A 214 21.28 9.46 -3.21
CA THR A 214 21.81 8.94 -1.94
C THR A 214 22.90 7.91 -2.21
N ARG A 215 23.60 7.47 -1.15
CA ARG A 215 24.55 6.32 -1.23
C ARG A 215 23.91 5.02 -1.74
N TRP A 216 22.58 4.93 -1.77
CA TRP A 216 21.82 3.78 -2.23
C TRP A 216 21.34 3.92 -3.67
N ALA A 217 21.84 4.92 -4.41
CA ALA A 217 21.41 5.25 -5.77
C ALA A 217 19.93 5.65 -5.88
N THR A 218 19.30 6.05 -4.76
CA THR A 218 17.92 6.58 -4.77
C THR A 218 17.93 8.10 -4.92
N ALA A 219 16.90 8.65 -5.56
CA ALA A 219 16.72 10.08 -5.76
C ALA A 219 16.52 10.85 -4.44
N GLN A 220 17.23 11.96 -4.26
CA GLN A 220 17.00 12.90 -3.17
C GLN A 220 15.91 13.91 -3.54
N ALA A 221 14.68 13.42 -3.68
CA ALA A 221 13.50 14.27 -3.92
C ALA A 221 12.82 14.67 -2.61
N ASP A 222 12.25 15.88 -2.59
CA ASP A 222 11.42 16.34 -1.48
C ASP A 222 10.22 15.40 -1.26
N GLU A 223 9.92 15.06 -0.01
CA GLU A 223 8.97 13.99 0.30
C GLU A 223 7.48 14.37 0.17
N TYR A 224 7.20 15.65 0.01
CA TYR A 224 5.85 16.19 -0.11
C TYR A 224 5.52 16.58 -1.55
N THR A 225 6.51 17.09 -2.28
CA THR A 225 6.36 17.59 -3.65
C THR A 225 6.96 16.67 -4.70
N MET A 226 7.81 15.72 -4.30
CA MET A 226 8.62 14.88 -5.20
C MET A 226 9.62 15.68 -6.06
N TYR A 227 9.83 16.97 -5.79
CA TYR A 227 10.71 17.82 -6.57
C TYR A 227 12.19 17.55 -6.23
N LEU A 228 13.05 17.52 -7.24
CA LEU A 228 14.49 17.29 -7.08
C LEU A 228 15.29 18.55 -6.73
N GLY A 229 14.65 19.73 -6.73
CA GLY A 229 15.37 20.99 -6.53
C GLY A 229 16.02 21.54 -7.81
N MET A 230 15.75 20.94 -8.98
CA MET A 230 16.35 21.35 -10.25
C MET A 230 15.36 21.36 -11.41
N LYS A 231 15.34 22.51 -12.11
CA LYS A 231 14.51 22.80 -13.29
C LYS A 231 13.07 22.30 -13.13
N ASN A 232 12.66 21.33 -13.93
CA ASN A 232 11.31 20.78 -14.00
C ASN A 232 11.26 19.29 -13.67
N ILE A 233 12.22 18.79 -12.88
CA ILE A 233 12.40 17.36 -12.62
C ILE A 233 11.87 16.96 -11.24
N PHE A 234 11.10 15.88 -11.23
CA PHE A 234 10.51 15.24 -10.07
C PHE A 234 10.90 13.76 -10.04
N ALA A 235 10.88 13.10 -8.87
CA ALA A 235 11.17 11.67 -8.75
C ALA A 235 10.39 11.04 -7.60
N GLY A 236 9.94 9.80 -7.77
CA GLY A 236 9.11 9.12 -6.77
C GLY A 236 9.08 7.60 -6.91
N GLY A 237 8.31 6.95 -6.03
CA GLY A 237 8.24 5.50 -5.94
C GLY A 237 9.56 4.89 -5.50
N ASP A 238 9.84 3.67 -5.95
CA ASP A 238 11.04 2.94 -5.54
C ASP A 238 12.35 3.65 -5.91
N PHE A 239 12.34 4.53 -6.92
CA PHE A 239 13.53 5.32 -7.24
C PHE A 239 13.88 6.30 -6.11
N ARG A 240 12.88 6.84 -5.39
CA ARG A 240 13.10 7.75 -4.24
C ARG A 240 13.19 6.98 -2.92
N ARG A 241 12.32 5.98 -2.72
CA ARG A 241 12.19 5.23 -1.45
C ARG A 241 13.20 4.10 -1.29
N GLY A 242 13.71 3.56 -2.39
CA GLY A 242 14.19 2.17 -2.43
C GLY A 242 13.01 1.19 -2.53
N PRO A 243 13.27 -0.13 -2.57
CA PRO A 243 12.21 -1.13 -2.70
C PRO A 243 11.13 -0.98 -1.63
N ALA A 244 9.91 -0.65 -2.06
CA ALA A 244 8.77 -0.33 -1.19
C ALA A 244 7.51 -1.07 -1.67
N THR A 245 6.33 -0.64 -1.20
CA THR A 245 5.05 -1.21 -1.64
C THR A 245 4.47 -0.46 -2.84
N ALA A 246 3.66 -1.15 -3.65
CA ALA A 246 2.97 -0.54 -4.78
C ALA A 246 2.10 0.66 -4.37
N ILE A 247 1.45 0.59 -3.20
CA ILE A 247 0.60 1.68 -2.70
C ILE A 247 1.40 2.93 -2.34
N GLU A 248 2.64 2.78 -1.87
CA GLU A 248 3.53 3.91 -1.62
C GLU A 248 3.99 4.58 -2.91
N ALA A 249 4.27 3.80 -3.96
CA ALA A 249 4.60 4.36 -5.28
C ALA A 249 3.40 5.12 -5.88
N ILE A 250 2.19 4.59 -5.74
CA ILE A 250 0.95 5.28 -6.15
C ILE A 250 0.77 6.59 -5.35
N ALA A 251 1.04 6.56 -4.04
CA ALA A 251 0.96 7.76 -3.21
C ALA A 251 1.96 8.83 -3.64
N ASP A 252 3.21 8.46 -3.95
CA ASP A 252 4.22 9.38 -4.48
C ASP A 252 3.81 9.95 -5.85
N GLY A 253 3.24 9.12 -6.73
CA GLY A 253 2.70 9.59 -8.02
C GLY A 253 1.59 10.63 -7.87
N ARG A 254 0.67 10.45 -6.89
CA ARG A 254 -0.39 11.44 -6.59
C ARG A 254 0.17 12.75 -6.05
N LYS A 255 1.20 12.69 -5.19
CA LYS A 255 1.90 13.88 -4.69
C LYS A 255 2.59 14.63 -5.83
N ALA A 256 3.34 13.91 -6.66
CA ALA A 256 4.02 14.47 -7.82
C ALA A 256 3.03 15.13 -8.80
N ALA A 257 1.90 14.48 -9.10
CA ALA A 257 0.89 15.06 -10.00
C ALA A 257 0.35 16.39 -9.47
N THR A 258 0.05 16.48 -8.17
CA THR A 258 -0.38 17.73 -7.53
C THR A 258 0.70 18.80 -7.58
N ALA A 259 1.95 18.44 -7.27
CA ALA A 259 3.08 19.37 -7.27
C ALA A 259 3.41 19.88 -8.68
N ILE A 260 3.36 19.01 -9.70
CA ILE A 260 3.57 19.33 -11.11
C ILE A 260 2.46 20.28 -11.60
N ASP A 261 1.19 19.99 -11.33
CA ASP A 261 0.08 20.88 -11.70
C ASP A 261 0.27 22.29 -11.13
N ARG A 262 0.72 22.40 -9.88
CA ARG A 262 0.99 23.69 -9.22
C ARG A 262 2.22 24.37 -9.80
N TYR A 263 3.30 23.62 -10.06
CA TYR A 263 4.50 24.11 -10.72
C TYR A 263 4.19 24.73 -12.08
N LEU A 264 3.43 24.02 -12.93
CA LEU A 264 3.02 24.48 -14.26
C LEU A 264 2.12 25.73 -14.22
N LYS A 265 1.38 25.92 -13.12
CA LYS A 265 0.57 27.13 -12.88
C LYS A 265 1.34 28.27 -12.22
N GLY A 266 2.66 28.14 -12.02
CA GLY A 266 3.48 29.13 -11.32
C GLY A 266 3.11 29.31 -9.85
N LYS A 267 2.48 28.30 -9.22
CA LYS A 267 2.10 28.30 -7.81
C LYS A 267 3.18 27.62 -6.97
N ILE A 268 3.17 27.88 -5.66
CA ILE A 268 3.98 27.13 -4.70
C ILE A 268 3.60 25.65 -4.79
N MET A 269 4.57 24.77 -5.07
CA MET A 269 4.35 23.33 -5.32
C MET A 269 3.70 22.62 -4.15
N LEU A 270 4.15 22.92 -2.93
CA LEU A 270 3.52 22.42 -1.72
C LEU A 270 2.24 23.22 -1.48
N ASP A 271 1.10 22.53 -1.38
CA ASP A 271 -0.09 23.17 -0.85
C ASP A 271 0.06 23.30 0.67
N PRO A 272 0.19 24.53 1.23
CA PRO A 272 0.30 24.69 2.67
C PRO A 272 -1.01 24.34 3.38
N VAL A 273 -2.11 24.22 2.63
CA VAL A 273 -3.44 24.00 3.19
C VAL A 273 -3.60 22.53 3.55
N LYS A 274 -3.50 22.23 4.84
CA LYS A 274 -3.85 20.92 5.38
C LYS A 274 -5.36 20.74 5.31
N VAL A 275 -5.81 19.85 4.44
CA VAL A 275 -7.24 19.54 4.31
C VAL A 275 -7.76 19.03 5.66
N PHE A 276 -8.80 19.69 6.16
CA PHE A 276 -9.51 19.27 7.35
C PHE A 276 -10.08 17.86 7.14
N ASN A 277 -9.99 17.02 8.16
CA ASN A 277 -10.70 15.75 8.18
C ASN A 277 -11.17 15.45 9.59
N SER A 278 -12.47 15.24 9.75
CA SER A 278 -13.05 14.90 11.04
C SER A 278 -12.84 13.41 11.28
N VAL A 279 -11.88 13.09 12.15
CA VAL A 279 -11.59 11.71 12.56
C VAL A 279 -12.03 11.50 14.01
N LYS A 280 -12.48 10.29 14.35
CA LYS A 280 -12.83 9.97 15.74
C LYS A 280 -11.61 10.07 16.66
N GLU A 281 -10.47 9.60 16.17
CA GLU A 281 -9.17 9.62 16.83
C GLU A 281 -8.03 9.70 15.81
N LYS A 282 -6.82 10.04 16.28
CA LYS A 282 -5.63 10.14 15.43
C LYS A 282 -5.17 8.78 14.89
N LYS A 283 -5.40 7.69 15.64
CA LYS A 283 -5.11 6.33 15.22
C LYS A 283 -6.32 5.44 15.48
N LEU A 284 -6.47 4.41 14.65
CA LEU A 284 -7.54 3.42 14.82
C LEU A 284 -7.47 2.72 16.19
N ALA A 285 -6.26 2.43 16.68
CA ALA A 285 -6.06 1.77 17.98
C ALA A 285 -6.53 2.61 19.18
N ASP A 286 -6.67 3.92 19.00
CA ASP A 286 -7.13 4.85 20.04
C ASP A 286 -8.66 4.95 20.05
N VAL A 287 -9.35 4.45 19.01
CA VAL A 287 -10.81 4.47 18.93
C VAL A 287 -11.40 3.51 19.96
N ASP A 288 -12.25 4.05 20.84
CA ASP A 288 -12.94 3.28 21.88
C ASP A 288 -13.83 2.16 21.27
N PRO A 289 -13.51 0.88 21.53
CA PRO A 289 -14.26 -0.25 20.99
C PRO A 289 -15.71 -0.33 21.49
N THR A 290 -16.03 0.28 22.64
CA THR A 290 -17.39 0.24 23.22
C THR A 290 -18.42 0.90 22.30
N GLN A 291 -17.98 1.83 21.43
CA GLN A 291 -18.82 2.51 20.43
C GLN A 291 -19.40 1.59 19.34
N TYR A 292 -18.95 0.34 19.31
CA TYR A 292 -19.34 -0.64 18.31
C TYR A 292 -19.89 -1.92 18.93
N GLU A 293 -20.21 -1.93 20.23
CA GLU A 293 -20.78 -3.09 20.94
C GLU A 293 -22.14 -3.55 20.38
N GLN A 294 -22.89 -2.64 19.74
CA GLN A 294 -24.13 -2.94 19.05
C GLN A 294 -23.95 -3.80 17.80
N TYR A 295 -22.72 -3.94 17.30
CA TYR A 295 -22.42 -4.76 16.14
C TYR A 295 -21.89 -6.13 16.57
N GLU A 296 -22.41 -7.19 15.94
CA GLU A 296 -21.92 -8.53 16.17
C GLU A 296 -20.49 -8.69 15.65
N LYS A 297 -19.62 -9.30 16.46
CA LYS A 297 -18.23 -9.56 16.07
C LYS A 297 -18.18 -10.81 15.19
N GLU A 298 -18.01 -10.60 13.90
CA GLU A 298 -17.86 -11.68 12.93
C GLU A 298 -16.40 -11.82 12.46
N ASN A 299 -15.94 -13.07 12.36
CA ASN A 299 -14.65 -13.37 11.76
C ASN A 299 -14.68 -13.11 10.25
N ARG A 300 -13.54 -12.70 9.69
CA ARG A 300 -13.38 -12.58 8.23
C ARG A 300 -13.48 -13.95 7.58
N LEU A 301 -14.24 -14.05 6.49
CA LEU A 301 -14.23 -15.27 5.68
C LEU A 301 -12.83 -15.49 5.10
N GLN A 302 -12.34 -16.72 5.21
CA GLN A 302 -11.07 -17.11 4.58
C GLN A 302 -11.27 -17.15 3.07
N MET A 303 -10.38 -16.50 2.31
CA MET A 303 -10.43 -16.54 0.85
C MET A 303 -10.25 -18.00 0.39
N PRO A 304 -11.18 -18.57 -0.38
CA PRO A 304 -10.98 -19.89 -0.95
C PRO A 304 -9.74 -19.89 -1.84
N GLU A 305 -8.85 -20.85 -1.60
CA GLU A 305 -7.59 -20.97 -2.32
C GLU A 305 -7.43 -22.35 -2.95
N LEU A 306 -6.64 -22.43 -4.02
CA LEU A 306 -6.18 -23.71 -4.55
C LEU A 306 -5.44 -24.50 -3.45
N ALA A 307 -5.69 -25.80 -3.35
CA ALA A 307 -4.96 -26.65 -2.40
C ALA A 307 -3.45 -26.59 -2.64
N ALA A 308 -2.63 -26.56 -1.57
CA ALA A 308 -1.16 -26.46 -1.63
C ALA A 308 -0.50 -27.39 -2.67
N LYS A 309 -0.88 -28.68 -2.69
CA LYS A 309 -0.36 -29.66 -3.67
C LYS A 309 -0.64 -29.26 -5.13
N LYS A 310 -1.77 -28.62 -5.40
CA LYS A 310 -2.09 -28.10 -6.73
C LYS A 310 -1.32 -26.80 -7.00
N ARG A 311 -1.26 -25.87 -6.05
CA ARG A 311 -0.49 -24.61 -6.17
C ARG A 311 0.97 -24.86 -6.51
N ALA A 312 1.60 -25.84 -5.86
CA ALA A 312 3.01 -26.20 -6.04
C ALA A 312 3.35 -26.82 -7.43
N THR A 313 2.41 -26.96 -8.36
CA THR A 313 2.64 -27.62 -9.66
C THR A 313 2.17 -26.81 -10.86
N ASN A 314 1.63 -25.62 -10.66
CA ASN A 314 1.19 -24.75 -11.74
C ASN A 314 1.17 -23.27 -11.33
N PHE A 315 0.86 -22.41 -12.29
CA PHE A 315 0.79 -20.95 -12.13
C PHE A 315 -0.65 -20.43 -12.33
N LYS A 316 -1.66 -21.24 -12.01
CA LYS A 316 -3.05 -20.78 -12.00
C LYS A 316 -3.28 -19.83 -10.83
N GLU A 317 -4.32 -19.01 -10.94
CA GLU A 317 -4.78 -18.11 -9.89
C GLU A 317 -5.02 -18.89 -8.59
N VAL A 318 -4.43 -18.41 -7.50
CA VAL A 318 -4.44 -19.10 -6.21
C VAL A 318 -5.74 -18.80 -5.48
N GLU A 319 -6.10 -17.51 -5.41
CA GLU A 319 -7.32 -17.01 -4.83
C GLU A 319 -8.50 -17.26 -5.78
N LEU A 320 -9.48 -18.04 -5.35
CA LEU A 320 -10.60 -18.47 -6.20
C LEU A 320 -11.80 -17.52 -6.12
N GLY A 321 -11.74 -16.52 -5.23
CA GLY A 321 -12.86 -15.65 -4.91
C GLY A 321 -13.89 -16.32 -4.01
N PHE A 322 -14.82 -15.51 -3.52
CA PHE A 322 -15.96 -16.00 -2.73
C PHE A 322 -17.09 -16.51 -3.63
N GLU A 323 -17.83 -17.50 -3.14
CA GLU A 323 -19.05 -17.93 -3.80
C GLU A 323 -20.11 -16.82 -3.76
N LYS A 324 -21.09 -16.91 -4.67
CA LYS A 324 -22.14 -15.88 -4.85
C LYS A 324 -22.90 -15.56 -3.56
N GLU A 325 -23.04 -16.51 -2.65
CA GLU A 325 -23.73 -16.35 -1.36
C GLU A 325 -22.83 -15.79 -0.25
N GLU A 326 -21.52 -15.96 -0.37
CA GLU A 326 -20.53 -15.54 0.62
C GLU A 326 -20.12 -14.08 0.42
N ALA A 327 -19.94 -13.66 -0.83
CA ALA A 327 -19.53 -12.29 -1.14
C ALA A 327 -20.47 -11.22 -0.53
N PRO A 328 -21.81 -11.35 -0.58
CA PRO A 328 -22.71 -10.41 0.09
C PRO A 328 -22.60 -10.47 1.63
N LYS A 329 -22.32 -11.63 2.22
CA LYS A 329 -22.14 -11.77 3.67
C LYS A 329 -20.89 -11.02 4.12
N GLU A 330 -19.77 -11.24 3.43
CA GLU A 330 -18.52 -10.54 3.71
C GLU A 330 -18.66 -9.02 3.50
N ALA A 331 -19.35 -8.59 2.45
CA ALA A 331 -19.60 -7.16 2.19
C ALA A 331 -20.48 -6.50 3.28
N LYS A 332 -21.46 -7.23 3.83
CA LYS A 332 -22.35 -6.75 4.90
C LYS A 332 -21.66 -6.56 6.25
N ARG A 333 -20.42 -7.03 6.43
CA ARG A 333 -19.60 -6.74 7.62
C ARG A 333 -19.15 -5.28 7.69
N CYS A 334 -19.32 -4.50 6.62
CA CYS A 334 -19.04 -3.06 6.62
C CYS A 334 -19.95 -2.33 7.62
N LEU A 335 -19.35 -1.58 8.55
CA LEU A 335 -20.07 -0.82 9.59
C LEU A 335 -20.69 0.51 9.09
N GLU A 336 -20.82 0.68 7.77
CA GLU A 336 -21.40 1.83 7.06
C GLU A 336 -21.03 3.22 7.62
N CYS A 337 -20.05 3.89 7.01
CA CYS A 337 -19.64 5.24 7.42
C CYS A 337 -20.70 6.33 7.17
N GLY A 338 -21.74 6.06 6.36
CA GLY A 338 -22.91 6.94 6.13
C GLY A 338 -22.66 8.24 5.37
N CYS A 339 -21.40 8.65 5.15
CA CYS A 339 -21.05 9.88 4.44
C CYS A 339 -21.19 9.73 2.93
N GLN A 340 -22.14 10.45 2.33
CA GLN A 340 -22.44 10.38 0.90
C GLN A 340 -21.62 11.39 0.08
N VAL A 341 -21.08 12.43 0.73
CA VAL A 341 -20.41 13.56 0.05
C VAL A 341 -18.89 13.44 -0.01
N ASN A 342 -18.27 12.60 0.83
CA ASN A 342 -16.82 12.29 0.87
C ASN A 342 -15.87 13.47 0.54
N GLU A 343 -15.46 13.62 -0.72
CA GLU A 343 -14.52 14.64 -1.20
C GLU A 343 -15.16 16.01 -1.52
N THR A 344 -16.48 16.09 -1.65
CA THR A 344 -17.23 17.33 -1.96
C THR A 344 -17.97 17.89 -0.74
N CYS A 345 -17.51 17.58 0.47
CA CYS A 345 -18.13 18.04 1.71
C CYS A 345 -17.89 19.53 1.95
N ASP A 346 -18.94 20.37 1.88
CA ASP A 346 -18.86 21.81 2.15
C ASP A 346 -18.27 22.12 3.52
N LEU A 347 -18.68 21.37 4.57
CA LEU A 347 -18.15 21.56 5.91
C LEU A 347 -16.63 21.32 5.94
N ARG A 348 -16.17 20.27 5.26
CA ARG A 348 -14.74 19.95 5.18
C ARG A 348 -13.98 21.03 4.42
N LYS A 349 -14.55 21.52 3.31
CA LYS A 349 -14.00 22.63 2.53
C LYS A 349 -13.89 23.89 3.39
N PHE A 350 -14.99 24.33 4.00
CA PHE A 350 -14.97 25.54 4.83
C PHE A 350 -14.08 25.39 6.06
N ALA A 351 -14.08 24.25 6.74
CA ALA A 351 -13.18 24.00 7.87
C ALA A 351 -11.71 24.07 7.45
N THR A 352 -11.40 23.64 6.23
CA THR A 352 -10.07 23.77 5.63
C THR A 352 -9.74 25.23 5.32
N ASP A 353 -10.63 25.93 4.60
CA ASP A 353 -10.43 27.31 4.16
C ASP A 353 -10.28 28.28 5.35
N TYR A 354 -11.08 28.08 6.40
CA TYR A 354 -11.05 28.88 7.62
C TYR A 354 -10.06 28.35 8.68
N GLN A 355 -9.30 27.30 8.37
CA GLN A 355 -8.29 26.70 9.26
C GLN A 355 -8.83 26.42 10.67
N VAL A 356 -9.99 25.74 10.73
CA VAL A 356 -10.65 25.42 11.99
C VAL A 356 -9.75 24.59 12.89
N ASP A 357 -9.51 25.10 14.10
CA ASP A 357 -8.86 24.36 15.17
C ASP A 357 -9.92 23.66 16.04
N VAL A 358 -9.98 22.34 15.95
CA VAL A 358 -10.91 21.49 16.73
C VAL A 358 -10.50 21.35 18.18
N ASP A 359 -9.23 21.62 18.50
CA ASP A 359 -8.70 21.50 19.86
C ASP A 359 -8.96 22.79 20.67
N LEU A 360 -9.42 23.87 20.03
CA LEU A 360 -9.67 25.16 20.68
C LEU A 360 -10.91 25.13 21.60
N PHE A 361 -11.91 24.31 21.27
CA PHE A 361 -13.12 24.12 22.07
C PHE A 361 -13.41 22.63 22.28
N ILE A 362 -12.64 22.00 23.17
CA ILE A 362 -12.86 20.60 23.55
C ILE A 362 -14.04 20.52 24.52
N GLY A 363 -14.99 19.65 24.20
CA GLY A 363 -16.15 19.37 25.04
C GLY A 363 -16.37 17.88 25.25
N ALA A 364 -17.44 17.55 25.97
CA ALA A 364 -17.86 16.17 26.17
C ALA A 364 -18.23 15.51 24.84
N LYS A 365 -17.73 14.29 24.62
CA LYS A 365 -18.18 13.40 23.54
C LYS A 365 -19.51 12.78 23.97
N ASN A 366 -20.62 13.31 23.47
CA ASN A 366 -21.95 12.80 23.80
C ASN A 366 -22.29 11.61 22.93
N GLN A 367 -22.76 10.53 23.55
CA GLN A 367 -23.36 9.41 22.86
C GLN A 367 -24.87 9.48 23.00
N HIS A 368 -25.56 9.20 21.90
CA HIS A 368 -27.01 9.16 21.84
C HIS A 368 -27.47 7.75 21.43
N PRO A 369 -28.57 7.24 22.01
CA PRO A 369 -29.16 6.01 21.52
C PRO A 369 -29.57 6.18 20.06
N ILE A 370 -29.40 5.12 19.26
CA ILE A 370 -29.93 5.08 17.90
C ILE A 370 -31.44 4.91 18.01
N ASP A 371 -32.18 5.89 17.49
CA ASP A 371 -33.64 5.86 17.47
C ASP A 371 -34.12 5.17 16.19
N ASP A 372 -34.66 3.98 16.39
CA ASP A 372 -35.20 3.11 15.34
C ASP A 372 -36.73 2.94 15.47
N SER A 373 -37.40 3.81 16.24
CA SER A 373 -38.82 3.68 16.56
C SER A 373 -39.77 4.08 15.42
N HIS A 374 -39.30 4.84 14.43
CA HIS A 374 -40.11 5.26 13.29
C HIS A 374 -40.14 4.18 12.19
N PRO A 375 -41.31 3.86 11.58
CA PRO A 375 -41.43 2.77 10.62
C PRO A 375 -40.50 2.87 9.40
N TYR A 376 -40.21 4.10 8.95
CA TYR A 376 -39.47 4.34 7.70
C TYR A 376 -38.13 5.06 7.86
N ILE A 377 -37.82 5.57 9.06
CA ILE A 377 -36.67 6.47 9.27
C ILE A 377 -35.88 6.01 10.48
N ARG A 378 -34.62 5.65 10.26
CA ARG A 378 -33.63 5.42 11.33
C ARG A 378 -32.88 6.70 11.62
N ARG A 379 -32.69 7.01 12.91
CA ARG A 379 -32.00 8.22 13.37
C ARG A 379 -30.79 7.87 14.22
N ASP A 380 -29.62 8.23 13.73
CA ASP A 380 -28.34 8.09 14.45
C ASP A 380 -27.73 9.46 14.70
N ALA A 381 -28.04 10.03 15.86
CA ALA A 381 -27.55 11.36 16.25
C ALA A 381 -26.02 11.38 16.45
N ASN A 382 -25.36 10.24 16.61
CA ASN A 382 -23.90 10.14 16.72
C ASN A 382 -23.19 10.48 15.39
N LYS A 383 -23.91 10.43 14.26
CA LYS A 383 -23.41 10.85 12.94
C LYS A 383 -23.71 12.32 12.65
N CYS A 384 -24.56 12.98 13.43
CA CYS A 384 -25.08 14.31 13.09
C CYS A 384 -24.03 15.42 13.28
N ILE A 385 -23.74 16.14 12.19
CA ILE A 385 -22.88 17.35 12.21
C ILE A 385 -23.65 18.64 12.51
N LYS A 386 -24.92 18.54 12.94
CA LYS A 386 -25.76 19.67 13.36
C LYS A 386 -25.91 20.79 12.30
N CYS A 387 -25.80 20.45 11.02
CA CYS A 387 -25.89 21.43 9.92
C CYS A 387 -27.28 22.05 9.70
N GLY A 388 -28.33 21.48 10.30
CA GLY A 388 -29.69 22.03 10.27
C GLY A 388 -30.45 21.83 8.97
N ARG A 389 -29.87 21.18 7.95
CA ARG A 389 -30.54 20.93 6.67
C ARG A 389 -31.88 20.19 6.84
N CYS A 390 -31.91 19.16 7.69
CA CYS A 390 -33.12 18.39 8.00
C CYS A 390 -34.18 19.20 8.77
N VAL A 391 -33.76 20.13 9.63
CA VAL A 391 -34.65 21.04 10.38
C VAL A 391 -35.32 22.01 9.39
N ARG A 392 -34.52 22.68 8.55
CA ARG A 392 -35.02 23.65 7.57
C ARG A 392 -35.93 23.01 6.53
N ILE A 393 -35.55 21.86 5.94
CA ILE A 393 -36.39 21.21 4.94
C ILE A 393 -37.73 20.77 5.54
N CYS A 394 -37.73 20.33 6.80
CA CYS A 394 -38.94 19.88 7.49
C CYS A 394 -39.89 21.05 7.82
N ALA A 395 -39.35 22.18 8.29
CA ALA A 395 -40.15 23.34 8.67
C ALA A 395 -40.53 24.25 7.50
N GLU A 396 -39.58 24.56 6.62
CA GLU A 396 -39.74 25.62 5.61
C GLU A 396 -40.26 25.11 4.27
N VAL A 397 -40.03 23.82 3.95
CA VAL A 397 -40.40 23.24 2.65
C VAL A 397 -41.53 22.23 2.76
N GLN A 398 -41.47 21.33 3.73
CA GLN A 398 -42.52 20.32 3.92
C GLN A 398 -43.67 20.85 4.77
N GLY A 399 -43.37 21.61 5.83
CA GLY A 399 -44.37 22.24 6.70
C GLY A 399 -44.52 21.65 8.11
N PRO A 400 -44.36 20.32 8.36
CA PRO A 400 -44.58 19.77 9.70
C PRO A 400 -43.67 20.31 10.80
N GLY A 401 -42.44 20.72 10.48
CA GLY A 401 -41.53 21.34 11.45
C GLY A 401 -41.16 20.45 12.66
N VAL A 402 -41.26 19.13 12.54
CA VAL A 402 -41.11 18.18 13.67
C VAL A 402 -39.67 17.90 14.10
N LEU A 403 -38.67 18.56 13.52
CA LEU A 403 -37.26 18.42 13.90
C LEU A 403 -36.72 19.77 14.34
N GLY A 404 -36.05 19.80 15.49
CA GLY A 404 -35.39 20.99 16.03
C GLY A 404 -34.09 20.66 16.75
N TYR A 405 -33.42 21.69 17.25
CA TYR A 405 -32.27 21.52 18.14
C TYR A 405 -32.75 21.44 19.58
N ILE A 406 -32.42 20.34 20.27
CA ILE A 406 -32.63 20.20 21.71
C ILE A 406 -31.35 20.62 22.43
N TYR A 407 -31.51 21.18 23.64
CA TYR A 407 -30.42 21.68 24.48
C TYR A 407 -29.54 22.74 23.80
N ARG A 408 -28.42 23.09 24.44
CA ARG A 408 -27.45 24.09 23.95
C ARG A 408 -26.02 23.58 24.16
N GLY A 409 -25.07 24.19 23.44
CA GLY A 409 -23.65 23.85 23.55
C GLY A 409 -23.35 22.41 23.14
N PHE A 410 -22.41 21.76 23.84
CA PHE A 410 -21.97 20.40 23.52
C PHE A 410 -23.10 19.36 23.60
N ALA A 411 -24.04 19.54 24.52
CA ALA A 411 -25.20 18.65 24.71
C ALA A 411 -26.26 18.75 23.61
N SER A 412 -26.12 19.69 22.65
CA SER A 412 -27.13 19.89 21.63
C SER A 412 -27.15 18.77 20.59
N TYR A 413 -28.35 18.31 20.23
CA TYR A 413 -28.57 17.34 19.15
C TYR A 413 -29.90 17.63 18.45
N VAL A 414 -30.10 17.03 17.27
CA VAL A 414 -31.30 17.25 16.44
C VAL A 414 -32.35 16.18 16.74
N ALA A 415 -33.53 16.61 17.19
CA ALA A 415 -34.66 15.73 17.49
C ALA A 415 -36.02 16.46 17.50
N PRO A 416 -37.13 15.69 17.51
CA PRO A 416 -38.44 16.23 17.81
C PRO A 416 -38.53 16.89 19.16
N GLU A 417 -39.59 17.67 19.38
CA GLU A 417 -39.83 18.31 20.67
C GLU A 417 -39.73 17.28 21.82
N PHE A 418 -39.10 17.71 22.92
CA PHE A 418 -38.82 16.89 24.11
C PHE A 418 -37.96 15.63 23.89
N GLY A 419 -37.43 15.40 22.69
CA GLY A 419 -36.62 14.22 22.37
C GLY A 419 -37.46 12.98 22.05
N GLU A 420 -38.75 13.19 21.76
CA GLU A 420 -39.71 12.13 21.46
C GLU A 420 -39.41 11.40 20.14
N SER A 421 -40.06 10.24 19.97
CA SER A 421 -40.07 9.51 18.71
C SER A 421 -40.75 10.31 17.61
N LEU A 422 -40.22 10.28 16.38
CA LEU A 422 -40.92 10.84 15.21
C LEU A 422 -42.32 10.26 15.02
N SER A 423 -42.56 9.02 15.45
CA SER A 423 -43.87 8.35 15.37
C SER A 423 -44.94 9.02 16.23
N LEU A 424 -44.54 9.84 17.20
CA LEU A 424 -45.44 10.59 18.10
C LEU A 424 -45.64 12.04 17.66
N THR A 425 -45.19 12.38 16.44
CA THR A 425 -45.26 13.73 15.89
C THR A 425 -46.18 13.77 14.65
N THR A 426 -46.36 14.95 14.07
CA THR A 426 -47.03 15.16 12.78
C THR A 426 -46.15 14.80 11.57
N CYS A 427 -45.14 13.94 11.75
CA CYS A 427 -44.28 13.48 10.67
C CYS A 427 -45.07 12.69 9.62
N GLU A 428 -45.03 13.15 8.37
CA GLU A 428 -45.71 12.49 7.24
C GLU A 428 -44.83 11.46 6.51
N ALA A 429 -43.64 11.14 7.04
CA ALA A 429 -42.68 10.21 6.45
C ALA A 429 -42.25 10.54 5.00
N CYS A 430 -42.26 11.81 4.59
CA CYS A 430 -41.94 12.23 3.22
C CYS A 430 -40.48 12.01 2.76
N GLY A 431 -39.58 11.59 3.66
CA GLY A 431 -38.19 11.25 3.36
C GLY A 431 -37.25 12.42 3.05
N LYS A 432 -37.74 13.68 2.96
CA LYS A 432 -36.90 14.83 2.62
C LYS A 432 -35.75 15.11 3.59
N CYS A 433 -35.94 14.78 4.87
CA CYS A 433 -34.87 14.89 5.85
C CYS A 433 -33.71 13.90 5.61
N ILE A 434 -33.99 12.73 5.03
CA ILE A 434 -32.99 11.74 4.61
C ILE A 434 -32.24 12.25 3.38
N GLU A 435 -32.94 12.71 2.35
CA GLU A 435 -32.35 13.21 1.10
C GLU A 435 -31.29 14.31 1.34
N VAL A 436 -31.55 15.21 2.31
CA VAL A 436 -30.65 16.32 2.60
C VAL A 436 -29.59 16.01 3.67
N CYS A 437 -29.56 14.80 4.25
CA CYS A 437 -28.60 14.43 5.29
C CYS A 437 -27.25 14.04 4.69
N PRO A 438 -26.18 14.86 4.81
CA PRO A 438 -24.91 14.58 4.13
C PRO A 438 -24.08 13.46 4.76
N VAL A 439 -24.40 13.10 6.01
CA VAL A 439 -23.61 12.23 6.88
C VAL A 439 -24.33 10.95 7.28
N GLY A 440 -25.52 10.70 6.75
CA GLY A 440 -26.30 9.49 7.04
C GLY A 440 -26.73 9.38 8.51
N ALA A 441 -26.95 10.52 9.18
CA ALA A 441 -27.58 10.56 10.51
C ALA A 441 -29.08 10.27 10.45
N LEU A 442 -29.69 10.41 9.27
CA LEU A 442 -31.06 10.04 8.95
C LEU A 442 -30.98 9.10 7.75
N LEU A 443 -31.47 7.87 7.90
CA LEU A 443 -31.40 6.81 6.88
C LEU A 443 -32.78 6.18 6.66
N PRO A 444 -33.07 5.69 5.44
CA PRO A 444 -34.23 4.85 5.23
C PRO A 444 -34.05 3.52 5.97
N LYS A 445 -35.16 2.91 6.39
CA LYS A 445 -35.17 1.56 6.97
C LYS A 445 -35.51 0.51 5.93
#